data_AF-A0A022QS50-F1
#
_entry.id   AF-A0A022QS50-F1
#
_cell.length_a   1.000
_cell.length_b   1.000
_cell.length_c   1.000
_cell.angle_alpha   90.00
_cell.angle_beta   90.00
_cell.angle_gamma   90.00
#
_symmetry.space_group_name_H-M   'P 1'
#
loop_
_entity.id
_entity.type
_entity.pdbx_description
1 polymer ?
#
loop_
_entity_poly.entity_id
_entity_poly.type
_entity_poly.pdbx_seq_one_letter_code
_entity_poly.pdbx_strand_id
1 'polypeptide(L)'
;SLQRRCREALYRRGEFPPLVVAFNSTEGNTVEAYGSIKDMTLIAEYAGDVDYIRSREEDDCESRMTLLSSADPSKSLVAFISGINNHTT
;
A
#
# COMPACT_ATOMS: atom_id res chain seq x y z
N SER A 1 6.56 -20.03 4.15
CA SER A 1 7.02 -18.71 4.63
C SER A 1 5.86 -17.97 5.30
N LEU A 2 6.15 -17.01 6.18
CA LEU A 2 5.15 -16.18 6.89
C LEU A 2 4.14 -15.54 5.93
N GLN A 3 4.63 -14.98 4.82
CA GLN A 3 3.80 -14.38 3.76
C GLN A 3 2.73 -15.33 3.21
N ARG A 4 3.03 -16.63 3.00
CA ARG A 4 2.03 -17.60 2.51
C ARG A 4 0.90 -17.82 3.51
N ARG A 5 1.23 -17.95 4.80
CA ARG A 5 0.24 -18.15 5.87
C ARG A 5 -0.66 -16.92 6.03
N CYS A 6 -0.08 -15.71 5.94
CA CYS A 6 -0.87 -14.47 5.98
C CYS A 6 -1.78 -14.35 4.77
N ARG A 7 -1.31 -14.69 3.55
CA ARG A 7 -2.15 -14.69 2.35
C ARG A 7 -3.31 -15.69 2.45
N GLU A 8 -3.08 -16.86 3.01
CA GLU A 8 -4.14 -17.84 3.28
C GLU A 8 -5.16 -17.32 4.30
N ALA A 9 -4.70 -16.71 5.40
CA ALA A 9 -5.58 -16.11 6.40
C ALA A 9 -6.46 -15.01 5.80
N LEU A 10 -5.84 -14.06 5.08
CA LEU A 10 -6.51 -12.90 4.47
C LEU A 10 -7.47 -13.32 3.36
N TYR A 11 -6.96 -13.98 2.33
CA TYR A 11 -7.72 -14.19 1.09
C TYR A 11 -8.57 -15.47 1.08
N ARG A 12 -8.29 -16.45 1.96
CA ARG A 12 -9.11 -17.67 2.04
C ARG A 12 -10.01 -17.76 3.26
N ARG A 13 -9.59 -17.19 4.39
CA ARG A 13 -10.37 -17.26 5.65
C ARG A 13 -11.03 -15.94 6.02
N GLY A 14 -10.70 -14.83 5.35
CA GLY A 14 -11.24 -13.51 5.68
C GLY A 14 -10.74 -12.98 7.03
N GLU A 15 -9.59 -13.48 7.51
CA GLU A 15 -8.97 -13.05 8.76
C GLU A 15 -8.11 -11.81 8.46
N PHE A 16 -8.74 -10.64 8.46
CA PHE A 16 -8.07 -9.35 8.26
C PHE A 16 -7.50 -8.80 9.57
N PRO A 17 -6.37 -8.07 9.53
CA PRO A 17 -5.90 -7.29 10.68
C PRO A 17 -7.00 -6.30 11.09
N PRO A 18 -7.07 -5.92 12.39
CA PRO A 18 -8.14 -5.06 12.91
C PRO A 18 -7.94 -3.59 12.50
N LEU A 19 -8.09 -3.33 11.20
CA LEU A 19 -7.93 -2.02 10.57
C LEU A 19 -9.25 -1.53 9.97
N VAL A 20 -9.47 -0.22 10.02
CA VAL A 20 -10.58 0.47 9.38
C VAL A 20 -10.06 1.64 8.57
N VAL A 21 -10.69 1.91 7.43
CA VAL A 21 -10.47 3.15 6.68
C VAL A 21 -11.40 4.21 7.25
N ALA A 22 -10.83 5.30 7.77
CA ALA A 22 -11.56 6.42 8.34
C ALA A 22 -11.27 7.69 7.52
N PHE A 23 -12.24 8.62 7.48
CA PHE A 23 -12.01 9.91 6.84
C PHE A 23 -11.65 10.96 7.88
N ASN A 24 -10.54 11.66 7.65
CA ASN A 24 -10.07 12.80 8.41
C ASN A 24 -10.09 14.05 7.53
N SER A 25 -10.69 15.14 7.99
CA SER A 25 -10.83 16.38 7.22
C SER A 25 -9.50 17.05 6.83
N THR A 26 -8.41 16.71 7.51
CA THR A 26 -7.08 17.28 7.29
C THR A 26 -6.18 16.37 6.45
N GLU A 27 -6.33 15.05 6.59
CA GLU A 27 -5.42 14.05 5.99
C GLU A 27 -6.09 13.23 4.87
N GLY A 28 -7.40 13.39 4.66
CA GLY A 28 -8.18 12.56 3.74
C GLY A 28 -8.48 11.18 4.33
N ASN A 29 -8.37 10.12 3.53
CA ASN A 29 -8.60 8.76 4.02
C ASN A 29 -7.37 8.25 4.79
N THR A 30 -7.58 7.89 6.05
CA THR A 30 -6.60 7.30 6.97
C THR A 30 -6.92 5.84 7.25
N VAL A 31 -5.93 5.08 7.72
CA VAL A 31 -6.12 3.69 8.17
C VAL A 31 -5.81 3.64 9.67
N GLU A 32 -6.82 3.25 10.46
CA GLU A 32 -6.75 3.22 11.91
C GLU A 32 -6.92 1.80 12.44
N ALA A 33 -6.25 1.48 13.55
CA ALA A 33 -6.44 0.22 14.25
C ALA A 33 -7.66 0.31 15.18
N TYR A 34 -8.64 -0.57 15.03
CA TYR A 34 -9.80 -0.66 15.95
C TYR A 34 -9.61 -1.74 17.03
N GLY A 35 -8.48 -2.43 17.02
CA GLY A 35 -8.11 -3.47 17.98
C GLY A 35 -6.60 -3.51 18.21
N SER A 36 -6.16 -4.33 19.16
CA SER A 36 -4.73 -4.44 19.48
C SER A 36 -3.95 -5.14 18.36
N ILE A 37 -2.86 -4.52 17.94
CA ILE A 37 -1.88 -5.10 17.00
C ILE A 37 -0.61 -5.35 17.80
N LYS A 38 -0.17 -6.62 17.84
CA LYS A 38 1.06 -6.98 18.54
C LYS A 38 2.28 -6.47 17.77
N ASP A 39 3.36 -6.25 18.50
CA ASP A 39 4.64 -5.95 17.88
C ASP A 39 5.03 -7.01 16.83
N MET A 40 5.72 -6.57 15.77
CA MET A 40 6.15 -7.40 14.64
C MET A 40 5.01 -8.14 13.90
N THR A 41 3.77 -7.67 13.98
CA THR A 41 2.64 -8.20 13.21
C THR A 41 2.70 -7.71 11.76
N LEU A 42 2.61 -8.63 10.79
CA LEU A 42 2.42 -8.27 9.39
C LEU A 42 1.02 -7.68 9.19
N ILE A 43 0.95 -6.45 8.71
CA ILE A 43 -0.32 -5.73 8.52
C ILE A 43 -0.86 -5.99 7.11
N ALA A 44 -0.16 -5.51 6.08
CA ALA A 44 -0.58 -5.64 4.69
C ALA A 44 0.63 -5.73 3.76
N GLU A 45 0.39 -6.26 2.57
CA GLU A 45 1.29 -6.13 1.43
C GLU A 45 0.90 -4.86 0.67
N TYR A 46 1.87 -4.02 0.33
CA TYR A 46 1.61 -2.89 -0.56
C TYR A 46 1.42 -3.43 -1.98
N ALA A 47 0.17 -3.56 -2.40
CA ALA A 47 -0.21 -4.04 -3.72
C ALA A 47 -0.67 -2.87 -4.59
N GLY A 48 -0.24 -2.89 -5.85
CA GLY A 48 -0.56 -1.88 -6.84
C GLY A 48 -0.03 -2.30 -8.19
N ASP A 49 -0.37 -1.55 -9.23
CA ASP A 49 0.23 -1.73 -10.53
C ASP A 49 1.72 -1.36 -10.45
N VAL A 50 2.57 -2.13 -11.12
CA VAL A 50 4.03 -1.97 -11.07
C VAL A 50 4.50 -1.48 -12.43
N ASP A 51 5.26 -0.39 -12.43
CA ASP A 51 5.82 0.19 -13.64
C ASP A 51 7.22 0.79 -13.36
N TYR A 52 7.92 1.14 -14.42
CA TYR A 52 9.20 1.81 -14.33
C TYR A 52 9.02 3.25 -13.85
N ILE A 53 9.94 3.73 -13.01
CA ILE A 53 9.90 5.11 -12.51
C ILE A 53 9.84 6.12 -13.66
N ARG A 54 10.62 5.86 -14.72
CA ARG A 54 10.70 6.73 -15.91
C ARG A 54 9.39 6.85 -16.68
N SER A 55 8.60 5.77 -16.75
CA SER A 55 7.32 5.76 -17.47
C SER A 55 6.26 6.64 -16.79
N ARG A 56 6.54 7.10 -15.56
CA ARG A 56 5.58 7.71 -14.65
C ARG A 56 6.12 9.02 -14.06
N GLU A 57 7.15 9.62 -14.63
CA GLU A 57 7.73 10.87 -14.10
C GLU A 57 6.73 12.04 -14.11
N GLU A 58 5.82 12.07 -15.08
CA GLU A 58 4.80 13.11 -15.23
C GLU A 58 3.46 12.80 -14.53
N ASP A 59 3.33 11.63 -13.90
CA ASP A 59 2.09 11.23 -13.22
C ASP A 59 1.95 11.94 -11.87
N ASP A 60 0.88 12.70 -11.70
CA ASP A 60 0.48 13.41 -10.47
C ASP A 60 -0.11 12.48 -9.39
N CYS A 61 0.26 11.19 -9.43
CA CYS A 61 -0.23 10.22 -8.47
C CYS A 61 0.56 10.34 -7.16
N GLU A 62 -0.09 10.84 -6.10
CA GLU A 62 0.50 10.98 -4.77
C GLU A 62 0.73 9.63 -4.07
N SER A 63 0.09 8.55 -4.52
CA SER A 63 0.15 7.21 -3.92
C SER A 63 1.18 6.29 -4.60
N ARG A 64 2.43 6.76 -4.71
CA ARG A 64 3.56 6.00 -5.28
C ARG A 64 4.48 5.46 -4.19
N MET A 65 4.90 4.20 -4.31
CA MET A 65 5.88 3.57 -3.42
C MET A 65 6.99 2.91 -4.23
N THR A 66 8.25 3.19 -3.90
CA THR A 66 9.40 2.54 -4.55
C THR A 66 9.39 1.04 -4.24
N LEU A 67 9.34 0.22 -5.28
CA LEU A 67 9.41 -1.24 -5.16
C LEU A 67 10.86 -1.73 -5.29
N LEU A 68 11.61 -1.16 -6.23
CA LEU A 68 13.00 -1.52 -6.50
C LEU A 68 13.81 -0.28 -6.86
N SER A 69 14.89 -0.04 -6.13
CA SER A 69 15.90 0.94 -6.49
C SER A 69 17.12 0.22 -7.08
N SER A 70 17.38 0.47 -8.36
CA SER A 70 18.51 -0.12 -9.09
C SER A 70 19.60 0.91 -9.33
N ALA A 71 20.85 0.46 -9.45
CA ALA A 71 21.97 1.31 -9.85
C ALA A 71 21.80 1.89 -11.27
N ASP A 72 21.02 1.22 -12.12
CA ASP A 72 20.54 1.75 -13.39
C ASP A 72 19.14 2.36 -13.18
N PRO A 73 18.99 3.69 -13.20
CA PRO A 73 17.70 4.34 -12.94
C PRO A 73 16.60 3.94 -13.93
N SER A 74 16.95 3.42 -15.12
CA SER A 74 15.97 2.92 -16.08
C SER A 74 15.28 1.63 -15.65
N LYS A 75 15.84 0.93 -14.65
CA LYS A 75 15.36 -0.34 -14.12
C LYS A 75 14.72 -0.22 -12.74
N SER A 76 14.63 0.99 -12.21
CA SER A 76 13.95 1.23 -10.94
C SER A 76 12.44 1.15 -11.14
N LEU A 77 11.76 0.49 -10.19
CA LEU A 77 10.33 0.18 -10.26
C LEU A 77 9.57 0.89 -9.14
N VAL A 78 8.37 1.34 -9.46
CA VAL A 78 7.40 1.92 -8.53
C VAL A 78 6.12 1.12 -8.55
N ALA A 79 5.52 0.91 -7.39
CA ALA A 79 4.16 0.42 -7.24
C ALA A 79 3.24 1.62 -6.99
N PHE A 80 2.09 1.66 -7.64
CA PHE A 80 1.11 2.73 -7.48
C PHE A 80 -0.28 2.17 -7.23
N ILE A 81 -1.02 2.84 -6.36
CA ILE A 81 -2.43 2.51 -6.08
C ILE A 81 -3.28 3.57 -6.77
N SER A 82 -3.90 3.18 -7.88
CA SER A 82 -4.89 4.03 -8.54
C SER A 82 -6.14 4.15 -7.66
N GLY A 83 -6.62 5.37 -7.43
CA GLY A 83 -7.89 5.62 -6.74
C GLY A 83 -7.83 6.06 -5.27
N ILE A 84 -6.65 6.21 -4.67
CA ILE A 84 -6.49 6.93 -3.39
C ILE A 84 -6.11 8.38 -3.71
N ASN A 85 -7.11 9.19 -4.03
CA ASN A 85 -6.97 10.64 -4.07
C ASN A 85 -7.47 11.18 -2.73
N ASN A 86 -6.56 11.67 -1.89
CA ASN A 86 -6.90 12.31 -0.61
C ASN A 86 -7.38 13.76 -0.79
N HIS A 87 -7.35 14.30 -2.01
CA HIS A 87 -7.85 15.62 -2.32
C HIS A 87 -9.39 15.59 -2.47
N THR A 88 -10.12 15.92 -1.40
CA THR A 88 -11.48 16.45 -1.53
C THR A 88 -11.35 17.91 -1.97
N THR A 89 -11.81 18.23 -3.19
CA THR A 89 -12.02 19.62 -3.67
C THR A 89 -12.88 20.43 -2.72
#